data_AF-A0A235ENE7-F1
#
_entry.id   AF-A0A235ENE7-F1
#
_cell.length_a   1.000
_cell.length_b   1.000
_cell.length_c   1.000
_cell.angle_alpha   90.00
_cell.angle_beta   90.00
_cell.angle_gamma   90.00
#
_symmetry.space_group_name_H-M   'P 1'
#
loop_
_entity.id
_entity.type
_entity.pdbx_description
1 polymer ?
#
loop_
_entity_poly.entity_id
_entity_poly.type
_entity_poly.pdbx_seq_one_letter_code
_entity_poly.pdbx_strand_id
1 'polypeptide(L)'
;MASLTLISGCSGPSREELARVKSECASFHKQERAKYGAIVKPIDHWTKDGHIVVELSEKVSEDASKYTSHLCVYDKDKGSIALPSVFERSRWSK
;
A
#
# COMPACT_ATOMS: atom_id res chain seq x y z
N MET A 1 -18.98 0.64 -36.65
CA MET A 1 -18.68 1.12 -35.29
C MET A 1 -17.39 0.45 -34.86
N ALA A 2 -16.25 1.15 -34.97
CA ALA A 2 -14.95 0.60 -34.61
C ALA A 2 -14.78 0.73 -33.08
N SER A 3 -14.74 -0.42 -32.39
CA SER A 3 -14.42 -0.48 -30.96
C SER A 3 -13.00 0.06 -30.75
N LEU A 4 -12.89 1.18 -30.06
CA LEU A 4 -11.64 1.67 -29.48
C LEU A 4 -11.32 0.78 -28.27
N THR A 5 -10.57 -0.29 -28.50
CA THR A 5 -9.85 -1.02 -27.46
C THR A 5 -8.79 -0.08 -26.88
N LEU A 6 -9.15 0.60 -25.78
CA LEU A 6 -8.18 1.33 -24.95
C LEU A 6 -7.25 0.30 -24.31
N ILE A 7 -6.11 0.08 -24.95
CA ILE A 7 -4.97 -0.62 -24.38
C ILE A 7 -4.34 0.35 -23.36
N SER A 8 -4.94 0.49 -22.18
CA SER A 8 -4.29 1.20 -21.08
C SER A 8 -3.05 0.42 -20.70
N GLY A 9 -1.89 1.02 -20.96
CA GLY A 9 -0.58 0.36 -20.95
C GLY A 9 -0.33 -0.47 -19.70
N CYS A 10 0.18 -1.69 -19.91
CA CYS A 10 0.72 -2.57 -18.89
C CYS A 10 2.07 -2.07 -18.33
N SER A 11 2.19 -0.77 -18.12
CA SER A 11 3.35 -0.15 -17.47
C SER A 11 2.99 -0.02 -16.00
N GLY A 12 3.53 -0.91 -15.17
CA GLY A 12 3.40 -0.83 -13.72
C GLY A 12 3.91 0.51 -13.16
N PRO A 13 3.72 0.77 -11.86
CA PRO A 13 4.19 2.01 -11.24
C PRO A 13 5.69 2.21 -11.47
N SER A 14 6.10 3.47 -11.67
CA SER A 14 7.52 3.78 -11.78
C SER A 14 8.23 3.51 -10.45
N ARG A 15 9.56 3.33 -10.48
CA ARG A 15 10.34 3.10 -9.26
C ARG A 15 10.23 4.28 -8.28
N GLU A 16 10.20 5.50 -8.80
CA GLU A 16 10.07 6.74 -8.03
C GLU A 16 8.68 6.86 -7.40
N GLU A 17 7.64 6.58 -8.18
CA GLU A 17 6.26 6.55 -7.70
C GLU A 17 6.11 5.51 -6.58
N LEU A 18 6.64 4.30 -6.79
CA LEU A 18 6.57 3.24 -5.80
C LEU A 18 7.32 3.58 -4.51
N ALA A 19 8.51 4.19 -4.62
CA ALA A 19 9.28 4.64 -3.46
C ALA A 19 8.51 5.70 -2.65
N ARG A 20 7.90 6.67 -3.35
CA ARG A 20 7.05 7.70 -2.73
C ARG A 20 5.85 7.07 -2.02
N VAL A 21 5.06 6.26 -2.72
CA VAL A 21 3.85 5.64 -2.17
C VAL A 21 4.16 4.74 -0.97
N LYS A 22 5.25 3.97 -1.02
CA LYS A 22 5.71 3.18 0.13
C LYS A 22 6.04 4.05 1.36
N SER A 23 6.70 5.18 1.14
CA SER A 23 7.05 6.14 2.21
C SER A 23 5.80 6.81 2.79
N GLU A 24 4.88 7.25 1.93
CA GLU A 24 3.62 7.87 2.34
C GLU A 24 2.74 6.88 3.10
N CYS A 25 2.60 5.64 2.63
CA CYS A 25 1.87 4.58 3.32
C CYS A 25 2.42 4.29 4.73
N ALA A 26 3.73 4.15 4.87
CA ALA A 26 4.34 3.90 6.17
C ALA A 26 4.13 5.09 7.13
N SER A 27 4.25 6.31 6.62
CA SER A 27 4.05 7.54 7.41
C SER A 27 2.59 7.70 7.83
N PHE A 28 1.65 7.50 6.90
CA PHE A 28 0.22 7.60 7.15
C PHE A 28 -0.25 6.54 8.16
N HIS A 29 0.18 5.27 8.01
CA HIS A 29 -0.12 4.24 9.01
C HIS A 29 0.46 4.57 10.38
N LYS A 30 1.68 5.11 10.43
CA LYS A 30 2.31 5.54 11.68
C LYS A 30 1.54 6.65 12.38
N GLN A 31 0.98 7.59 11.61
CA GLN A 31 0.19 8.71 12.13
C GLN A 31 -1.19 8.27 12.62
N GLU A 32 -1.88 7.43 11.84
CA GLU A 32 -3.31 7.16 12.04
C GLU A 32 -3.61 5.94 12.92
N ARG A 33 -2.72 4.94 12.96
CA ARG A 33 -3.03 3.62 13.55
C ARG A 33 -1.95 3.01 14.42
N ALA A 34 -0.68 3.29 14.14
CA ALA A 34 0.40 2.62 14.82
C ALA A 34 0.49 3.04 16.29
N LYS A 35 0.90 2.12 17.15
CA LYS A 35 1.18 2.45 18.56
C LYS A 35 2.34 3.43 18.66
N TYR A 36 2.33 4.27 19.71
CA TYR A 36 3.45 5.18 19.98
C TYR A 36 4.77 4.40 20.05
N GLY A 37 5.79 4.89 19.32
CA GLY A 37 7.10 4.26 19.24
C GLY A 37 7.21 3.06 18.29
N ALA A 38 6.12 2.61 17.68
CA ALA A 38 6.16 1.50 16.73
C ALA A 38 6.97 1.85 15.46
N ILE A 39 7.62 0.83 14.91
CA ILE A 39 8.37 0.88 13.66
C ILE A 39 7.49 0.33 12.55
N VAL A 40 7.22 1.15 11.54
CA VAL A 40 6.39 0.80 10.39
C VAL A 40 7.27 0.82 9.14
N LYS A 41 7.34 -0.29 8.41
CA LYS A 41 8.14 -0.41 7.18
C LYS A 41 7.37 -1.12 6.08
N PRO A 42 7.53 -0.71 4.81
CA PRO A 42 7.02 -1.46 3.67
C PRO A 42 7.80 -2.75 3.48
N ILE A 43 7.11 -3.88 3.32
CA ILE A 43 7.72 -5.19 3.10
C ILE A 43 7.40 -5.78 1.72
N ASP A 44 6.27 -5.40 1.13
CA ASP A 44 5.86 -5.88 -0.19
C ASP A 44 4.94 -4.86 -0.89
N HIS A 45 4.67 -5.07 -2.18
CA HIS A 45 3.70 -4.31 -2.95
C HIS A 45 3.19 -5.09 -4.17
N TRP A 46 1.99 -4.74 -4.65
CA TRP A 46 1.42 -5.21 -5.90
C TRP A 46 0.40 -4.20 -6.43
N THR A 47 -0.04 -4.40 -7.67
CA THR A 47 -1.13 -3.60 -8.26
C THR A 47 -2.40 -4.45 -8.29
N LYS A 48 -3.53 -3.88 -7.85
CA LYS A 48 -4.84 -4.54 -7.91
C LYS A 48 -5.92 -3.52 -8.21
N ASP A 49 -6.81 -3.82 -9.15
CA ASP A 49 -7.91 -2.95 -9.56
C ASP A 49 -7.48 -1.49 -9.85
N GLY A 50 -6.30 -1.29 -10.45
CA GLY A 50 -5.74 0.05 -10.71
C GLY A 50 -5.07 0.75 -9.52
N HIS A 51 -5.09 0.13 -8.33
CA HIS A 51 -4.50 0.67 -7.11
C HIS A 51 -3.12 0.06 -6.84
N ILE A 52 -2.24 0.82 -6.20
CA ILE A 52 -1.02 0.25 -5.60
C ILE A 52 -1.36 -0.20 -4.19
N VAL A 53 -1.18 -1.48 -3.91
CA VAL A 53 -1.29 -2.03 -2.56
C VAL A 53 0.11 -2.20 -1.99
N VAL A 54 0.34 -1.67 -0.81
CA VAL A 54 1.58 -1.80 -0.05
C VAL A 54 1.31 -2.60 1.20
N GLU A 55 2.09 -3.65 1.42
CA GLU A 55 2.09 -4.37 2.69
C GLU A 55 3.11 -3.74 3.62
N LEU A 56 2.66 -3.44 4.84
CA LEU A 56 3.44 -2.81 5.90
C LEU A 56 3.64 -3.80 7.04
N SER A 57 4.85 -3.86 7.58
CA SER A 57 5.13 -4.46 8.89
C SER A 57 5.09 -3.40 9.98
N GLU A 58 4.29 -3.61 11.02
CA GLU A 58 4.35 -2.85 12.28
C GLU A 58 5.04 -3.69 13.36
N LYS A 59 6.15 -3.18 13.89
CA LYS A 59 6.89 -3.76 15.00
C LYS A 59 6.85 -2.84 16.22
N VAL A 60 6.87 -3.42 17.42
CA VAL A 60 6.96 -2.64 18.67
C VAL A 60 8.34 -2.00 18.87
N SER A 61 9.39 -2.53 18.24
CA SER A 61 10.75 -2.00 18.22
C SER A 61 11.51 -2.56 17.01
N GLU A 62 12.69 -2.01 16.69
CA GLU A 62 13.49 -2.45 15.54
C GLU A 62 13.94 -3.92 15.67
N ASP A 63 14.36 -4.32 16.87
CA ASP A 63 14.87 -5.66 17.18
C ASP A 63 13.77 -6.72 17.36
N ALA A 64 12.49 -6.32 17.31
CA ALA A 64 11.39 -7.27 17.44
C ALA A 64 11.41 -8.29 16.29
N SER A 65 11.35 -9.57 16.65
CA SER A 65 11.33 -10.69 15.69
C SER A 65 9.97 -10.94 15.06
N LYS A 66 8.91 -10.39 15.66
CA LYS A 66 7.52 -10.49 15.17
C LYS A 66 7.03 -9.11 14.74
N TYR A 67 6.13 -9.11 13.75
CA TYR A 67 5.43 -7.92 13.30
C TYR A 67 3.97 -8.25 13.03
N THR A 68 3.11 -7.23 13.08
CA THR A 68 1.75 -7.30 12.56
C THR A 68 1.76 -6.77 11.14
N SER A 69 1.16 -7.50 10.20
CA SER A 69 1.04 -7.06 8.81
C SER A 69 -0.21 -6.20 8.63
N HIS A 70 -0.06 -5.08 7.92
CA HIS A 70 -1.13 -4.16 7.54
C HIS A 70 -1.10 -3.89 6.04
N LEU A 71 -2.24 -3.51 5.47
CA LEU A 71 -2.32 -3.06 4.09
C LEU A 71 -2.53 -1.55 4.04
N CYS A 72 -1.91 -0.94 3.06
CA CYS A 72 -2.15 0.42 2.61
C CYS A 72 -2.49 0.39 1.13
N VAL A 73 -3.53 1.11 0.73
CA VAL A 73 -4.00 1.16 -0.66
C VAL A 73 -3.91 2.59 -1.15
N TYR A 74 -3.18 2.79 -2.23
CA TYR A 74 -3.07 4.05 -2.94
C TYR A 74 -3.92 4.04 -4.20
N ASP A 75 -4.91 4.93 -4.24
CA ASP A 75 -5.72 5.23 -5.41
C ASP A 75 -4.99 6.29 -6.25
N LYS A 76 -4.47 5.87 -7.40
CA LYS A 76 -3.69 6.73 -8.31
C LYS A 76 -4.54 7.84 -8.92
N ASP A 77 -5.79 7.54 -9.24
CA ASP A 77 -6.68 8.46 -9.93
C ASP A 77 -7.12 9.58 -8.98
N LYS A 78 -7.32 9.24 -7.70
CA LYS A 78 -7.69 10.22 -6.66
C LYS A 78 -6.49 10.83 -5.92
N GLY A 79 -5.29 10.26 -6.08
CA GLY A 79 -4.12 10.63 -5.31
C GLY A 79 -4.31 10.46 -3.80
N SER A 80 -5.02 9.41 -3.39
CA SER A 80 -5.45 9.21 -1.99
C SER A 80 -4.96 7.90 -1.40
N ILE A 81 -4.76 7.89 -0.08
CA ILE A 81 -4.36 6.71 0.68
C ILE A 81 -5.51 6.26 1.57
N ALA A 82 -5.74 4.95 1.58
CA ALA A 82 -6.63 4.29 2.52
C ALA A 82 -5.87 3.19 3.27
N LEU A 83 -6.27 2.94 4.51
CA LEU A 83 -5.81 1.80 5.30
C LEU A 83 -7.01 0.84 5.43
N PRO A 84 -7.13 -0.20 4.59
CA PRO A 84 -8.25 -1.13 4.68
C PRO A 84 -8.40 -1.73 6.08
N SER A 85 -9.63 -2.02 6.47
CA SER A 85 -9.90 -2.80 7.66
C SER A 85 -9.55 -4.29 7.45
N VAL A 86 -9.58 -5.08 8.53
CA VAL A 86 -9.40 -6.53 8.44
C VAL A 86 -10.47 -7.22 7.57
N PHE A 87 -11.68 -6.66 7.51
CA PHE A 87 -12.78 -7.20 6.71
C PHE A 87 -12.60 -6.95 5.21
N GLU A 88 -11.88 -5.88 4.85
CA GLU A 88 -11.59 -5.54 3.46
C GLU A 88 -10.26 -6.14 2.99
N ARG A 89 -9.50 -6.76 3.88
CA ARG A 89 -8.16 -7.29 3.57
C ARG A 89 -8.19 -8.32 2.45
N SER A 90 -9.22 -9.18 2.40
CA SER A 90 -9.39 -10.21 1.36
C SER A 90 -9.58 -9.62 -0.03
N ARG A 91 -10.20 -8.45 -0.14
CA ARG A 91 -10.32 -7.72 -1.41
C ARG A 91 -8.94 -7.35 -1.92
N TRP A 92 -8.04 -6.95 -1.03
CA TRP A 92 -6.76 -6.36 -1.42
C TRP A 92 -5.59 -7.33 -1.39
N SER A 93 -5.70 -8.49 -0.75
CA SER A 93 -4.66 -9.51 -0.73
C SER A 93 -4.22 -9.92 -2.14
N LYS A 94 -2.97 -10.37 -2.24
CA LYS A 94 -2.42 -10.98 -3.45
C LYS A 94 -3.31 -12.13 -3.94
#